data_AF-A0A927A2C7-F1
#
_entry.id   AF-A0A927A2C7-F1
#
_cell.length_a   1.000
_cell.length_b   1.000
_cell.length_c   1.000
_cell.angle_alpha   90.00
_cell.angle_beta   90.00
_cell.angle_gamma   90.00
#
_symmetry.space_group_name_H-M   'P 1'
#
loop_
_entity.id
_entity.type
_entity.pdbx_description
1 polymer ?
#
loop_
_entity_poly.entity_id
_entity_poly.type
_entity_poly.pdbx_seq_one_letter_code
_entity_poly.pdbx_strand_id
1 'polypeptide(L)'
;MNDIVTFLIVWIVTSISLLIISKLPLGVEIDTPGKAFLSAAVLGIVTAVIRPILRLVFAVPTLLTFDLLSGFFTFVIAVVCFSIAAWLVEGFRLRYGIWSAVLGAFTLTIINNLLYKLLGV
;
A
#
# COMPACT_ATOMS: atom_id res chain seq x y z
N MET A 1 -9.84 -2.04 -20.67
CA MET A 1 -10.01 -2.98 -19.54
C MET A 1 -11.13 -2.46 -18.67
N ASN A 2 -12.15 -3.27 -18.36
CA ASN A 2 -13.25 -2.83 -17.48
C ASN A 2 -12.65 -2.35 -16.14
N ASP A 3 -13.03 -1.16 -15.67
CA ASP A 3 -12.46 -0.53 -14.47
C ASP A 3 -12.47 -1.47 -13.25
N ILE A 4 -13.50 -2.31 -13.14
CA ILE A 4 -13.66 -3.35 -12.12
C ILE A 4 -12.49 -4.34 -12.10
N VAL A 5 -12.02 -4.77 -13.27
CA VAL A 5 -10.92 -5.75 -13.40
C VAL A 5 -9.61 -5.11 -12.97
N THR A 6 -9.37 -3.85 -13.33
CA THR A 6 -8.20 -3.08 -12.90
C THR A 6 -8.18 -2.93 -11.38
N PHE A 7 -9.34 -2.62 -10.77
CA PHE A 7 -9.47 -2.54 -9.32
C PHE A 7 -9.14 -3.87 -8.63
N LEU A 8 -9.62 -4.99 -9.17
CA LEU A 8 -9.38 -6.32 -8.62
C LEU A 8 -7.90 -6.74 -8.73
N ILE A 9 -7.25 -6.43 -9.86
CA ILE A 9 -5.81 -6.69 -10.06
C ILE A 9 -4.99 -5.86 -9.08
N VAL A 10 -5.27 -4.57 -8.95
CA VAL A 10 -4.59 -3.69 -8.00
C VAL A 10 -4.77 -4.23 -6.58
N TRP A 11 -5.98 -4.66 -6.22
CA TRP A 11 -6.26 -5.23 -4.91
C TRP A 11 -5.41 -6.46 -4.62
N ILE A 12 -5.41 -7.45 -5.51
CA ILE A 12 -4.64 -8.70 -5.38
C ILE A 12 -3.14 -8.41 -5.30
N VAL A 13 -2.62 -7.58 -6.21
CA VAL A 13 -1.19 -7.23 -6.26
C VAL A 13 -0.77 -6.53 -4.97
N THR A 14 -1.57 -5.60 -4.47
CA THR A 14 -1.27 -4.87 -3.24
C THR A 14 -1.30 -5.79 -2.01
N SER A 15 -2.24 -6.73 -1.95
CA SER A 15 -2.29 -7.74 -0.88
C SER A 15 -1.09 -8.70 -0.92
N ILE A 16 -0.68 -9.17 -2.10
CA ILE A 16 0.50 -10.05 -2.23
C ILE A 16 1.77 -9.31 -1.83
N SER A 17 1.94 -8.06 -2.29
CA SER A 17 3.08 -7.20 -1.93
C SER A 17 3.25 -7.07 -0.42
N LEU A 18 2.13 -7.01 0.29
CA LEU A 18 2.11 -6.93 1.74
C LEU A 18 2.42 -8.21 2.48
N LEU A 19 1.93 -9.33 1.98
CA LEU A 19 2.33 -10.63 2.50
C LEU A 19 3.84 -10.76 2.43
N ILE A 20 4.47 -10.24 1.37
CA ILE A 20 5.93 -10.20 1.26
C ILE A 20 6.53 -9.23 2.29
N ILE A 21 5.99 -8.02 2.45
CA ILE A 21 6.46 -7.03 3.46
C ILE A 21 6.35 -7.55 4.89
N SER A 22 5.29 -8.30 5.20
CA SER A 22 5.08 -8.94 6.49
C SER A 22 6.23 -9.85 6.92
N LYS A 23 7.01 -10.33 5.94
CA LYS A 23 8.17 -11.20 6.13
C LYS A 23 9.49 -10.44 6.17
N LEU A 24 9.50 -9.15 5.85
CA LEU A 24 10.70 -8.32 5.92
C LEU A 24 10.82 -7.63 7.28
N PRO A 25 12.04 -7.53 7.86
CA PRO A 25 12.29 -6.86 9.13
C PRO A 25 12.25 -5.32 9.00
N LEU A 26 11.12 -4.77 8.56
CA LEU A 26 10.91 -3.32 8.34
C LEU A 26 10.33 -2.61 9.59
N GLY A 27 10.34 -3.30 10.74
CA GLY A 27 9.65 -2.85 11.96
C GLY A 27 8.14 -3.09 11.94
N VAL A 28 7.68 -3.94 11.01
CA VAL A 28 6.31 -4.47 10.94
C VAL A 28 6.32 -5.81 11.65
N GLU A 29 5.85 -5.82 12.89
CA GLU A 29 5.73 -7.04 13.69
C GLU A 29 4.32 -7.59 13.56
N ILE A 30 4.23 -8.87 13.19
CA ILE A 30 2.95 -9.57 13.10
C ILE A 30 3.01 -10.81 14.00
N ASP A 31 2.10 -10.87 14.96
CA ASP A 31 2.15 -11.89 16.03
C ASP A 31 2.00 -13.32 15.51
N THR A 32 1.32 -13.52 14.37
CA THR A 32 0.95 -14.85 13.89
C THR A 32 0.81 -14.87 12.37
N PRO A 33 1.26 -15.94 11.67
CA PRO A 33 1.11 -16.05 10.21
C PRO A 33 -0.34 -15.91 9.71
N GLY A 34 -1.34 -16.36 10.48
CA GLY A 34 -2.76 -16.15 10.14
C GLY A 34 -3.17 -14.66 10.14
N LYS A 35 -2.66 -13.88 11.11
CA LYS A 35 -2.87 -12.42 11.15
C LYS A 35 -2.13 -11.70 10.03
N ALA A 36 -1.02 -12.24 9.52
CA ALA A 36 -0.30 -11.68 8.38
C ALA A 36 -1.13 -11.72 7.09
N PHE A 37 -1.93 -12.77 6.92
CA PHE A 37 -2.84 -12.88 5.79
C PHE A 37 -4.00 -11.89 5.91
N LEU A 38 -4.56 -11.75 7.12
CA LEU A 38 -5.64 -10.80 7.40
C LEU A 38 -5.17 -9.34 7.24
N SER A 39 -3.98 -8.99 7.72
CA SER A 39 -3.41 -7.65 7.55
C SER A 39 -3.13 -7.32 6.09
N ALA A 40 -2.64 -8.29 5.32
CA ALA A 40 -2.42 -8.14 3.89
C ALA A 40 -3.74 -7.95 3.12
N ALA A 41 -4.79 -8.68 3.48
CA ALA A 41 -6.12 -8.52 2.89
C ALA A 41 -6.71 -7.13 3.22
N VAL A 42 -6.68 -6.73 4.50
CA VAL A 42 -7.21 -5.45 4.96
C VAL A 42 -6.51 -4.28 4.29
N LEU A 43 -5.18 -4.26 4.24
CA LEU A 43 -4.48 -3.16 3.59
C LEU A 43 -4.63 -3.19 2.06
N GLY A 44 -4.82 -4.35 1.44
CA GLY A 44 -5.24 -4.42 0.04
C GLY A 44 -6.56 -3.69 -0.17
N ILE A 45 -7.56 -3.95 0.68
CA ILE A 45 -8.87 -3.28 0.65
C ILE A 45 -8.71 -1.77 0.89
N VAL A 46 -8.01 -1.40 1.97
CA VAL A 46 -7.75 0.00 2.33
C VAL A 46 -7.06 0.71 1.17
N THR A 47 -6.04 0.11 0.56
CA THR A 47 -5.35 0.72 -0.58
C THR A 47 -6.25 0.81 -1.80
N ALA A 48 -7.05 -0.20 -2.09
CA ALA A 48 -7.98 -0.16 -3.22
C ALA A 48 -9.05 0.94 -3.07
N VAL A 49 -9.47 1.26 -1.85
CA VAL A 49 -10.48 2.31 -1.58
C VAL A 49 -9.85 3.69 -1.38
N ILE A 50 -8.81 3.81 -0.54
CA ILE A 50 -8.15 5.07 -0.19
C ILE A 50 -7.36 5.61 -1.39
N ARG A 51 -6.65 4.76 -2.14
CA ARG A 51 -5.79 5.21 -3.26
C ARG A 51 -6.56 6.01 -4.32
N PRO A 52 -7.71 5.58 -4.87
CA PRO A 52 -8.44 6.38 -5.85
C PRO A 52 -8.97 7.69 -5.25
N ILE A 53 -9.45 7.68 -4.00
CA ILE A 53 -9.98 8.88 -3.33
C ILE A 53 -8.87 9.91 -3.16
N LEU A 54 -7.73 9.51 -2.57
CA LEU A 54 -6.61 10.43 -2.38
C LEU A 54 -5.97 10.82 -3.72
N ARG A 55 -5.88 9.91 -4.70
CA ARG A 55 -5.38 10.26 -6.03
C ARG A 55 -6.26 11.29 -6.71
N LEU A 56 -7.59 11.25 -6.53
CA LEU A 56 -8.50 12.27 -7.03
C LEU A 56 -8.25 13.63 -6.35
N VAL A 57 -8.08 13.63 -5.03
CA VAL A 57 -7.77 14.85 -4.25
C VAL A 57 -6.41 15.44 -4.66
N PHE A 58 -5.41 14.59 -4.84
CA PHE A 58 -4.06 15.00 -5.25
C PHE A 58 -3.91 15.21 -6.76
N ALA A 59 -4.87 14.80 -7.60
CA ALA A 59 -4.79 14.98 -9.05
C ALA A 59 -4.72 16.46 -9.44
N VAL A 60 -5.49 17.33 -8.77
CA VAL A 60 -5.52 18.77 -9.04
C VAL A 60 -4.16 19.43 -8.73
N PRO A 61 -3.55 19.24 -7.54
CA PRO A 61 -2.18 19.68 -7.27
C PRO A 61 -1.12 19.07 -8.20
N THR A 62 -1.25 17.78 -8.55
CA THR A 62 -0.24 17.08 -9.36
C THR A 62 -0.17 17.65 -10.78
N LEU A 63 -1.32 17.99 -11.37
CA LEU A 63 -1.42 18.70 -12.65
C LEU A 63 -0.82 20.12 -12.57
N LEU A 64 -1.07 20.86 -11.48
CA LEU A 64 -0.51 22.20 -11.27
C LEU A 64 1.02 22.19 -11.12
N THR A 65 1.58 21.10 -10.58
CA THR A 65 3.01 20.99 -10.27
C THR A 65 3.80 20.29 -11.39
N PHE A 66 3.22 20.20 -12.61
CA PHE A 66 3.83 19.53 -13.77
C PHE A 66 4.31 18.09 -13.48
N ASP A 67 3.55 17.31 -12.71
CA ASP A 67 3.86 15.91 -12.37
C ASP A 67 5.17 15.69 -11.57
N LEU A 68 5.95 16.74 -11.28
CA LEU A 68 7.23 16.63 -10.55
C LEU A 68 7.10 16.01 -9.15
N LEU A 69 5.90 16.13 -8.55
CA LEU A 69 5.60 15.62 -7.21
C LEU A 69 4.76 14.32 -7.21
N SER A 70 4.47 13.75 -8.38
CA SER A 70 3.64 12.54 -8.54
C SER A 70 4.13 11.36 -7.69
N GLY A 71 5.45 11.17 -7.65
CA GLY A 71 6.08 10.14 -6.80
C GLY A 71 5.90 10.40 -5.30
N PHE A 72 5.98 11.66 -4.86
CA PHE A 72 5.82 12.02 -3.45
C PHE A 72 4.37 11.85 -2.98
N PHE A 73 3.38 12.27 -3.77
CA PHE A 73 1.98 12.04 -3.43
C PHE A 73 1.63 10.55 -3.39
N THR A 74 2.10 9.78 -4.37
CA THR A 74 1.90 8.31 -4.38
C THR A 74 2.51 7.66 -3.14
N PHE A 75 3.68 8.12 -2.71
CA PHE A 75 4.31 7.66 -1.49
C PHE A 75 3.50 8.02 -0.25
N VAL A 76 3.06 9.27 -0.10
CA VAL A 76 2.21 9.72 1.02
C VAL A 76 0.92 8.90 1.10
N ILE A 77 0.27 8.64 -0.04
CA ILE A 77 -0.91 7.77 -0.10
C ILE A 77 -0.59 6.38 0.45
N ALA A 78 0.51 5.77 0.01
CA ALA A 78 0.91 4.45 0.48
C ALA A 78 1.16 4.43 1.99
N VAL A 79 1.81 5.46 2.56
CA VAL A 79 2.03 5.60 4.01
C VAL A 79 0.72 5.72 4.77
N VAL A 80 -0.22 6.52 4.27
CA VAL A 80 -1.55 6.70 4.88
C VAL A 80 -2.32 5.39 4.86
N CYS A 81 -2.36 4.69 3.72
CA CYS A 81 -3.00 3.37 3.62
C CYS A 81 -2.41 2.39 4.63
N PHE A 82 -1.08 2.31 4.69
CA PHE A 82 -0.35 1.42 5.60
C PHE A 82 -0.66 1.73 7.07
N SER A 83 -0.72 3.00 7.43
CA SER A 83 -1.07 3.44 8.78
C SER A 83 -2.51 3.09 9.15
N ILE A 84 -3.45 3.25 8.23
CA ILE A 84 -4.86 2.89 8.45
C ILE A 84 -5.02 1.39 8.63
N ALA A 85 -4.38 0.58 7.79
CA ALA A 85 -4.47 -0.87 7.93
C ALA A 85 -3.80 -1.39 9.20
N ALA A 86 -2.71 -0.73 9.65
CA ALA A 86 -2.10 -1.03 10.92
C ALA A 86 -3.03 -0.78 12.11
N TRP A 87 -3.80 0.29 12.02
CA TRP A 87 -4.79 0.63 13.03
C TRP A 87 -6.00 -0.31 13.01
N LEU A 88 -6.36 -0.84 11.83
CA LEU A 88 -7.54 -1.70 11.65
C LEU A 88 -7.31 -3.17 12.02
N VAL A 89 -6.06 -3.65 12.06
CA VAL A 89 -5.74 -5.07 12.32
C VAL A 89 -5.01 -5.26 13.64
N GLU A 90 -5.71 -5.87 14.61
CA GLU A 90 -5.13 -6.24 15.89
C GLU A 90 -4.05 -7.32 15.74
N GLY A 91 -2.80 -6.94 16.05
CA GLY A 91 -1.61 -7.78 15.87
C GLY A 91 -0.76 -7.41 14.65
N PHE A 92 -1.06 -6.29 13.98
CA PHE A 92 -0.13 -5.59 13.10
C PHE A 92 0.49 -4.42 13.86
N ARG A 93 1.72 -4.56 14.33
CA ARG A 93 2.38 -3.54 15.17
C ARG A 93 3.48 -2.83 14.38
N LEU A 94 3.44 -1.50 14.43
CA LEU A 94 4.46 -0.62 13.89
C LEU A 94 5.45 -0.29 15.02
N ARG A 95 6.59 -1.00 15.07
CA ARG A 95 7.56 -0.88 16.17
C ARG A 95 8.13 0.54 16.32
N TYR A 96 8.33 1.23 15.19
CA TYR A 96 8.84 2.61 15.15
C TYR A 96 7.74 3.61 14.72
N GLY A 97 6.47 3.26 14.88
CA GLY A 97 5.33 4.11 14.52
C GLY A 97 5.34 4.51 13.04
N ILE A 98 5.33 5.82 12.77
CA ILE A 98 5.33 6.40 11.42
C ILE A 98 6.52 5.91 10.59
N TRP A 99 7.71 5.74 11.18
CA TRP A 99 8.87 5.28 10.40
C TRP A 99 8.69 3.87 9.83
N SER A 100 8.05 2.98 10.58
CA SER A 100 7.71 1.64 10.09
C SER A 100 6.67 1.69 8.98
N ALA A 101 5.72 2.63 9.04
CA ALA A 101 4.73 2.82 7.97
C ALA A 101 5.37 3.39 6.70
N VAL A 102 6.33 4.30 6.85
CA VAL A 102 7.10 4.89 5.75
C VAL A 102 7.97 3.84 5.05
N LEU A 103 8.71 3.02 5.81
CA LEU A 103 9.48 1.91 5.24
C LEU A 103 8.57 0.85 4.62
N GLY A 104 7.48 0.50 5.28
CA GLY A 104 6.47 -0.43 4.76
C GLY A 104 5.91 0.04 3.42
N ALA A 105 5.46 1.30 3.34
CA ALA A 105 4.96 1.91 2.10
C ALA A 105 6.02 1.99 0.99
N PHE A 106 7.27 2.27 1.33
CA PHE A 106 8.38 2.28 0.37
C PHE A 106 8.57 0.90 -0.25
N THR A 107 8.64 -0.15 0.58
CA THR A 107 8.77 -1.53 0.12
C THR A 107 7.52 -1.98 -0.66
N LEU A 108 6.33 -1.57 -0.24
CA LEU A 108 5.07 -1.83 -0.96
C LEU A 108 5.10 -1.24 -2.36
N THR A 109 5.64 -0.03 -2.50
CA THR A 109 5.81 0.62 -3.79
C THR A 109 6.77 -0.18 -4.67
N ILE A 110 7.92 -0.61 -4.13
CA ILE A 110 8.91 -1.43 -4.87
C ILE A 110 8.29 -2.76 -5.33
N ILE A 111 7.64 -3.49 -4.42
CA ILE A 111 7.10 -4.82 -4.73
C ILE A 111 5.93 -4.71 -5.69
N ASN A 112 5.04 -3.73 -5.52
CA ASN A 112 3.97 -3.47 -6.48
C ASN A 112 4.55 -3.20 -7.87
N ASN A 113 5.57 -2.33 -7.97
CA ASN A 113 6.17 -2.00 -9.25
C ASN A 113 6.81 -3.24 -9.91
N LEU A 114 7.44 -4.11 -9.11
CA LEU A 114 7.98 -5.38 -9.58
C LEU A 114 6.88 -6.34 -10.04
N LEU A 115 5.79 -6.46 -9.28
CA LEU A 115 4.64 -7.32 -9.63
C LEU A 115 3.92 -6.84 -10.88
N TYR A 116 3.65 -5.54 -11.01
CA TYR A 116 3.02 -4.97 -12.19
C TYR A 116 3.88 -5.20 -13.44
N LYS A 117 5.20 -4.99 -13.32
CA LYS A 117 6.16 -5.29 -14.39
C LYS A 117 6.19 -6.77 -14.77
N LEU A 118 6.03 -7.68 -13.80
CA LEU A 118 5.95 -9.13 -14.03
C LEU A 118 4.62 -9.54 -14.69
N LEU A 119 3.52 -8.87 -14.33
CA LEU A 119 2.18 -9.05 -14.88
C LEU A 119 2.01 -8.39 -16.27
N GLY A 120 2.98 -7.59 -16.72
CA GLY A 120 2.93 -6.91 -18.02
C GLY A 120 1.87 -5.80 -18.09
N VAL A 121 1.52 -5.22 -16.94
CA VAL A 121 0.56 -4.10 -16.77
C VAL A 121 1.32 -2.87 -16.32
#